data_AF-A0A843KHE5-F1
#
_entry.id   AF-A0A843KHE5-F1
#
_cell.length_a   1.000
_cell.length_b   1.000
_cell.length_c   1.000
_cell.angle_alpha   90.00
_cell.angle_beta   90.00
_cell.angle_gamma   90.00
#
_symmetry.space_group_name_H-M   'P 1'
#
loop_
_entity.id
_entity.type
_entity.pdbx_description
1 polymer ?
#
loop_
_entity_poly.entity_id
_entity_poly.type
_entity_poly.pdbx_seq_one_letter_code
_entity_poly.pdbx_strand_id
1 'polypeptide(L)'
;GFSNIHLIHFNDSRGTLGSGLDRHEHIGLGAIGEDGCSSMLQNEFFRSRPLICETPVDERRDDRGNIAKVRELAGGAAGGE
;
A
#
# COMPACT_ATOMS: atom_id res chain seq x y z
N GLY A 1 -2.17 -20.04 -10.73
CA GLY A 1 -1.20 -18.97 -10.44
C GLY A 1 -1.89 -17.89 -9.64
N PHE A 2 -2.33 -16.81 -10.29
CA PHE A 2 -3.09 -15.72 -9.66
C PHE A 2 -4.39 -16.15 -8.96
N SER A 3 -5.00 -17.25 -9.39
CA SER A 3 -6.14 -17.90 -8.72
C SER A 3 -5.87 -18.30 -7.27
N ASN A 4 -4.59 -18.52 -6.92
CA ASN A 4 -4.16 -18.99 -5.60
C ASN A 4 -3.70 -17.83 -4.69
N ILE A 5 -3.78 -16.58 -5.17
CA ILE A 5 -3.45 -15.40 -4.37
C ILE A 5 -4.74 -14.92 -3.72
N HIS A 6 -4.85 -15.17 -2.44
CA HIS A 6 -6.05 -14.86 -1.66
C HIS A 6 -5.98 -13.52 -0.94
N LEU A 7 -4.78 -12.96 -0.77
CA LEU A 7 -4.53 -11.76 0.02
C LEU A 7 -3.19 -11.13 -0.42
N ILE A 8 -3.07 -9.82 -0.22
CA ILE A 8 -1.85 -9.06 -0.53
C ILE A 8 -1.44 -8.25 0.71
N HIS A 9 -0.19 -8.41 1.14
CA HIS A 9 0.42 -7.45 2.07
C HIS A 9 0.87 -6.25 1.25
N PHE A 10 0.23 -5.10 1.48
CA PHE A 10 0.44 -3.90 0.70
C PHE A 10 1.22 -2.90 1.55
N ASN A 11 2.53 -2.89 1.36
CA ASN A 11 3.48 -2.07 2.11
C ASN A 11 4.32 -1.25 1.13
N ASP A 12 4.75 -0.06 1.55
CA ASP A 12 5.87 0.61 0.89
C ASP A 12 7.20 0.08 1.44
N SER A 13 8.32 0.40 0.80
CA SER A 13 9.65 -0.10 1.15
C SER A 13 10.58 1.03 1.54
N ARG A 14 11.30 0.90 2.66
CA ARG A 14 12.45 1.78 2.95
C ARG A 14 13.63 1.52 2.03
N GLY A 15 13.77 0.29 1.52
CA GLY A 15 14.86 -0.12 0.65
C GLY A 15 14.54 0.17 -0.82
N THR A 16 15.57 0.53 -1.59
CA THR A 16 15.48 0.63 -3.05
C THR A 16 15.34 -0.76 -3.69
N LEU A 17 14.98 -0.79 -4.98
CA LEU A 17 14.87 -2.02 -5.77
C LEU A 17 16.17 -2.84 -5.70
N GLY A 18 16.05 -4.13 -5.35
CA GLY A 18 17.19 -5.05 -5.27
C GLY A 18 18.06 -4.88 -4.02
N SER A 19 17.64 -4.08 -3.03
CA SER A 19 18.41 -3.86 -1.79
C SER A 19 18.52 -5.09 -0.88
N GLY A 20 17.63 -6.07 -1.02
CA GLY A 20 17.55 -7.23 -0.12
C GLY A 20 17.06 -6.87 1.30
N LEU A 21 16.58 -5.65 1.52
CA LEU A 21 16.02 -5.20 2.79
C LEU A 21 14.52 -5.46 2.84
N ASP A 22 14.10 -6.18 3.87
CA ASP A 22 12.69 -6.37 4.22
C ASP A 22 12.30 -5.36 5.31
N ARG A 23 12.20 -4.08 4.92
CA ARG A 23 11.87 -2.97 5.83
C ARG A 23 10.71 -2.17 5.27
N HIS A 24 9.53 -2.36 5.86
CA HIS A 24 8.32 -1.65 5.46
C HIS A 24 8.38 -0.16 5.80
N GLU A 25 7.67 0.65 5.00
CA GLU A 25 7.44 2.07 5.23
C GLU A 25 5.96 2.42 5.04
N HIS A 26 5.53 3.55 5.58
CA HIS A 26 4.20 4.09 5.32
C HIS A 26 3.92 4.23 3.82
N ILE A 27 2.67 4.01 3.43
CA ILE A 27 2.24 4.02 2.04
C ILE A 27 2.56 5.36 1.37
N GLY A 28 3.37 5.31 0.31
CA GLY A 28 3.79 6.47 -0.47
C GLY A 28 5.01 7.21 0.06
N LEU A 29 5.55 6.85 1.23
CA LEU A 29 6.74 7.51 1.82
C LEU A 29 8.04 6.71 1.59
N GLY A 30 7.96 5.55 0.97
CA GLY A 30 9.11 4.71 0.66
C GLY A 30 9.56 4.83 -0.79
N ALA A 31 10.38 3.86 -1.20
CA ALA A 31 10.98 3.79 -2.53
C ALA A 31 10.02 3.25 -3.60
N ILE A 32 8.90 2.62 -3.23
CA ILE A 32 7.82 2.33 -4.20
C ILE A 32 7.08 3.64 -4.50
N GLY A 33 6.83 4.43 -3.45
CA GLY A 33 6.30 5.77 -3.55
C GLY A 33 4.84 5.82 -4.01
N GLU A 34 4.30 7.04 -4.05
CA GLU A 34 2.88 7.25 -4.38
C GLU A 34 2.52 6.78 -5.79
N ASP A 35 3.37 7.03 -6.78
CA ASP A 35 3.11 6.64 -8.17
C ASP A 35 3.05 5.11 -8.34
N GLY A 36 4.00 4.39 -7.72
CA GLY A 36 4.02 2.93 -7.73
C GLY A 36 2.81 2.34 -7.01
N CYS A 37 2.51 2.87 -5.82
CA CYS A 37 1.33 2.46 -5.05
C CYS A 37 0.03 2.74 -5.81
N SER A 38 -0.13 3.91 -6.41
CA SER A 38 -1.30 4.31 -7.21
C SER A 38 -1.49 3.39 -8.42
N SER A 39 -0.43 3.13 -9.18
CA SER A 39 -0.46 2.22 -10.33
C SER A 39 -0.93 0.81 -9.94
N MET A 40 -0.41 0.26 -8.84
CA MET A 40 -0.86 -1.03 -8.32
C MET A 40 -2.32 -1.00 -7.88
N LEU A 41 -2.72 0.01 -7.10
CA LEU A 41 -4.10 0.13 -6.59
C LEU A 41 -5.13 0.38 -7.69
N GLN A 42 -4.74 0.93 -8.83
CA GLN A 42 -5.61 1.08 -10.01
C GLN A 42 -5.77 -0.21 -10.83
N ASN A 43 -4.90 -1.19 -10.62
CA ASN A 43 -4.98 -2.47 -11.31
C ASN A 43 -6.10 -3.37 -10.75
N GLU A 44 -6.90 -3.97 -11.64
CA GLU A 44 -8.04 -4.83 -11.28
C GLU A 44 -7.66 -6.01 -10.38
N PHE A 45 -6.47 -6.60 -10.58
CA PHE A 45 -6.01 -7.71 -9.76
C PHE A 45 -5.84 -7.30 -8.30
N PHE A 46 -5.33 -6.10 -8.01
CA PHE A 46 -5.19 -5.62 -6.63
C PHE A 46 -6.53 -5.17 -6.07
N ARG A 47 -7.36 -4.46 -6.86
CA ARG A 47 -8.69 -3.98 -6.43
C ARG A 47 -9.65 -5.11 -6.04
N SER A 48 -9.50 -6.28 -6.65
CA SER A 48 -10.34 -7.46 -6.39
C SER A 48 -9.85 -8.32 -5.22
N ARG A 49 -8.81 -7.90 -4.48
CA ARG A 49 -8.20 -8.70 -3.41
C ARG A 49 -8.20 -7.95 -2.07
N PRO A 50 -8.35 -8.68 -0.95
CA PRO A 50 -8.06 -8.12 0.36
C PRO A 50 -6.61 -7.62 0.44
N LEU A 51 -6.45 -6.39 0.94
CA LEU A 51 -5.16 -5.77 1.20
C LEU A 51 -4.96 -5.63 2.72
N ILE A 52 -3.78 -6.00 3.23
CA ILE A 52 -3.36 -5.75 4.62
C ILE A 52 -2.14 -4.83 4.60
N CYS A 53 -2.17 -3.76 5.40
CA CYS A 53 -1.02 -2.89 5.63
C CYS A 53 -0.30 -3.36 6.90
N GLU A 54 1.00 -3.63 6.80
CA GLU A 54 1.91 -3.98 7.90
C GLU A 54 2.96 -2.88 8.05
N THR A 55 2.48 -1.63 8.06
CA THR A 55 3.32 -0.43 8.09
C THR A 55 3.73 -0.07 9.52
N PRO A 56 4.80 0.74 9.70
CA PRO A 56 5.09 1.34 10.99
C PRO A 56 3.89 2.13 11.55
N VAL A 57 3.85 2.28 12.87
CA VAL A 57 2.96 3.20 13.58
C VAL A 57 3.85 4.15 14.36
N ASP A 58 3.92 5.41 13.91
CA ASP A 58 4.75 6.45 14.53
C ASP A 58 4.13 7.85 14.33
N GLU A 59 4.87 8.90 14.69
CA GLU A 59 4.41 10.30 14.62
C GLU A 59 3.98 10.75 13.22
N ARG A 60 4.45 10.07 12.16
CA ARG A 60 4.11 10.39 10.77
C ARG A 60 2.75 9.86 10.39
N ARG A 61 2.40 8.64 10.83
CA ARG A 61 1.12 7.99 10.52
C ARG A 61 0.84 6.79 11.41
N ASP A 62 -0.45 6.60 11.69
CA ASP A 62 -1.01 5.38 12.27
C ASP A 62 -1.67 4.50 11.18
N ASP A 63 -2.33 3.42 11.59
CA ASP A 63 -3.03 2.51 10.69
C ASP A 63 -4.14 3.21 9.91
N ARG A 64 -4.91 4.08 10.59
CA ARG A 64 -6.01 4.83 9.96
C ARG A 64 -5.48 5.75 8.87
N GLY A 65 -4.38 6.44 9.13
CA GLY A 65 -3.75 7.32 8.15
C GLY A 65 -3.19 6.56 6.95
N ASN A 66 -2.61 5.37 7.15
CA ASN A 66 -2.18 4.53 6.03
C ASN A 66 -3.37 4.01 5.21
N ILE A 67 -4.44 3.56 5.84
CA ILE A 67 -5.67 3.14 5.14
C ILE A 67 -6.27 4.32 4.35
N ALA A 68 -6.31 5.52 4.94
CA ALA A 68 -6.78 6.72 4.24
C ALA A 68 -5.94 7.01 3.00
N LYS A 69 -4.61 6.93 3.10
CA LYS A 69 -3.72 7.13 1.95
C LYS A 69 -3.90 6.06 0.87
N VAL A 70 -4.10 4.79 1.23
CA VAL A 70 -4.45 3.74 0.26
C VAL A 70 -5.74 4.08 -0.49
N ARG A 71 -6.79 4.52 0.22
CA ARG A 71 -8.07 4.90 -0.41
C ARG A 71 -7.93 6.09 -1.35
N GLU A 72 -7.16 7.10 -0.94
CA GLU A 72 -6.81 8.27 -1.75
C GLU A 72 -6.11 7.84 -3.05
N LEU A 73 -5.03 7.05 -2.94
CA LEU A 73 -4.24 6.59 -4.09
C LEU A 73 -5.02 5.63 -5.00
N ALA A 74 -5.99 4.88 -4.46
CA ALA A 74 -6.90 4.06 -5.24
C ALA A 74 -7.88 4.89 -6.10
N GLY A 75 -7.92 6.22 -5.94
CA GLY A 75 -8.86 7.11 -6.63
C GLY A 75 -10.26 7.06 -6.03
N GLY A 76 -10.41 6.59 -4.79
CA GLY A 76 -11.64 6.73 -4.05
C GLY A 76 -11.83 8.20 -3.67
N ALA A 77 -12.86 8.85 -4.20
CA ALA A 77 -13.37 10.07 -3.57
C ALA A 77 -13.59 9.77 -2.07
N ALA A 78 -13.29 10.73 -1.20
CA ALA A 78 -13.66 10.67 0.21
C ALA A 78 -15.19 10.54 0.34
N GLY A 79 -15.70 9.32 0.19
CA GLY A 79 -17.08 8.94 0.41
C GLY A 79 -17.22 8.60 1.88
N GLY A 80 -18.04 9.40 2.57
CA GLY A 80 -18.42 9.16 3.95
C GLY A 80 -19.05 7.78 4.14
N GLU A 81 -18.78 7.19 5.30
CA GLU A 81 -19.67 7.17 6.47
C GLU A 81 -18.80 7.27 7.73
#